data_AF-A0A8S2YBA0-F1
#
_entry.id   AF-A0A8S2YBA0-F1
#
_cell.length_a   1.000
_cell.length_b   1.000
_cell.length_c   1.000
_cell.angle_alpha   90.00
_cell.angle_beta   90.00
_cell.angle_gamma   90.00
#
_symmetry.space_group_name_H-M   'P 1'
#
loop_
_entity.id
_entity.type
_entity.pdbx_description
1 polymer ?
#
loop_
_entity_poly.entity_id
_entity_poly.type
_entity_poly.pdbx_seq_one_letter_code
_entity_poly.pdbx_strand_id
1 'polypeptide(L)'
;MFSIVESKRKKPVLLFDTFRYTQDKIVGTTIYWKCEDRSCPGRAVQYGSAAPNLKKSHNHNGDENKCKAEEFKMAVKRRIEHSPQPVKRIYKQELTSLYTTSPQIAPSIPMFHEIKNSLYKTRNDSYPPAPYTTKIIHIITR
;
A
#
# COMPACT_ATOMS: atom_id res chain seq x y z
N MET A 1 -5.43 7.09 -13.89
CA MET A 1 -4.99 7.41 -12.50
C MET A 1 -4.05 6.32 -12.03
N PHE A 2 -2.98 6.65 -11.32
CA PHE A 2 -2.02 5.67 -10.80
C PHE A 2 -1.69 5.97 -9.33
N SER A 3 -1.26 4.95 -8.61
CA SER A 3 -0.78 5.09 -7.24
C SER A 3 0.34 4.09 -6.97
N ILE A 4 1.25 4.44 -6.06
CA ILE A 4 2.30 3.54 -5.59
C ILE A 4 1.93 3.14 -4.17
N VAL A 5 1.82 1.83 -3.96
CA VAL A 5 1.58 1.21 -2.65
C VAL A 5 2.77 0.32 -2.28
N GLU A 6 2.80 -0.18 -1.06
CA GLU A 6 3.83 -1.08 -0.56
C GLU A 6 3.26 -2.48 -0.38
N SER A 7 3.99 -3.46 -0.88
CA SER A 7 3.70 -4.86 -0.62
C SER A 7 3.95 -5.24 0.84
N LYS A 8 3.53 -6.46 1.21
CA LYS A 8 3.84 -7.07 2.53
C LYS A 8 5.35 -7.11 2.85
N ARG A 9 6.21 -7.07 1.82
CA ARG A 9 7.68 -7.09 1.96
C ARG A 9 8.31 -5.70 1.87
N LYS A 10 7.54 -4.62 2.06
CA LYS A 10 7.97 -3.22 1.93
C LYS A 10 8.61 -2.88 0.57
N LYS A 11 8.22 -3.63 -0.48
CA LYS A 11 8.61 -3.31 -1.86
C LYS A 11 7.52 -2.48 -2.53
N PRO A 12 7.88 -1.49 -3.36
CA PRO A 12 6.91 -0.68 -4.08
C PRO A 12 6.14 -1.54 -5.10
N VAL A 13 4.85 -1.25 -5.21
CA VAL A 13 3.90 -1.85 -6.13
C VAL A 13 3.17 -0.69 -6.81
N LEU A 14 3.23 -0.67 -8.13
CA LEU A 14 2.49 0.29 -8.93
C LEU A 14 1.08 -0.26 -9.19
N LEU A 15 0.07 0.55 -8.90
CA LEU A 15 -1.32 0.35 -9.31
C LEU A 15 -1.58 1.28 -10.49
N PHE A 16 -1.83 0.70 -11.66
CA PHE A 16 -2.03 1.46 -12.88
C PHE A 16 -2.99 0.72 -13.81
N ASP A 17 -4.01 1.44 -14.28
CA ASP A 17 -4.99 0.92 -15.25
C ASP A 17 -5.65 -0.40 -14.81
N THR A 18 -6.08 -0.50 -13.54
CA THR A 18 -6.66 -1.71 -12.92
C THR A 18 -5.69 -2.91 -12.78
N PHE A 19 -4.42 -2.73 -13.11
CA PHE A 19 -3.37 -3.73 -12.96
C PHE A 19 -2.41 -3.41 -11.82
N ARG A 20 -1.80 -4.47 -11.29
CA ARG A 20 -0.75 -4.42 -10.27
C ARG A 20 0.58 -4.78 -10.88
N TYR A 21 1.58 -3.95 -10.65
CA TYR A 21 2.94 -4.17 -11.12
C TYR A 21 3.93 -4.19 -9.97
N THR A 22 4.92 -5.06 -10.07
CA THR A 22 6.10 -5.06 -9.22
C THR A 22 7.24 -4.33 -9.93
N GLN A 23 8.10 -3.68 -9.16
CA GLN A 23 9.30 -3.07 -9.70
C GLN A 23 10.23 -4.15 -10.30
N ASP A 24 10.62 -3.98 -11.56
CA ASP A 24 11.55 -4.87 -12.24
C ASP A 24 12.98 -4.38 -12.11
N LYS A 25 13.24 -3.15 -12.60
CA LYS A 25 14.54 -2.48 -12.50
C LYS A 25 14.39 -0.97 -12.55
N ILE A 26 15.42 -0.26 -12.06
CA ILE A 26 15.55 1.19 -12.16
C ILE A 26 16.79 1.49 -12.99
N VAL A 27 16.67 2.43 -13.93
CA VAL A 27 17.79 2.92 -14.76
C VAL A 27 17.72 4.44 -14.77
N GLY A 28 18.67 5.09 -14.09
CA GLY A 28 18.62 6.53 -13.84
C GLY A 28 17.33 6.91 -13.10
N THR A 29 16.52 7.78 -13.69
CA THR A 29 15.20 8.18 -13.17
C THR A 29 14.04 7.35 -13.71
N THR A 30 14.33 6.33 -14.53
CA THR A 30 13.32 5.49 -15.18
C THR A 30 13.08 4.22 -14.37
N ILE A 31 11.83 3.97 -14.00
CA ILE A 31 11.40 2.75 -13.31
C ILE A 31 10.67 1.86 -14.30
N TYR A 32 11.18 0.65 -14.49
CA TYR A 32 10.53 -0.39 -15.27
C TYR A 32 9.71 -1.29 -14.36
N TRP A 33 8.45 -1.48 -14.74
CA TRP A 33 7.45 -2.22 -13.99
C TRP A 33 7.03 -3.46 -14.76
N LYS A 34 6.82 -4.57 -14.05
CA LYS A 34 6.29 -5.81 -14.61
C LYS A 34 5.02 -6.23 -13.88
N CYS A 35 4.09 -6.83 -14.60
CA CYS A 35 2.87 -7.37 -13.98
C CYS A 35 3.21 -8.29 -12.81
N GLU A 36 2.37 -8.28 -11.76
CA GLU A 36 2.51 -9.20 -10.63
C GLU A 36 2.30 -10.67 -11.05
N ASP A 37 1.41 -10.92 -12.03
CA ASP A 37 1.27 -12.25 -12.63
C ASP A 37 2.52 -12.57 -13.46
N ARG A 38 3.22 -13.64 -13.07
CA ARG A 38 4.46 -14.08 -13.71
C ARG A 38 4.26 -14.60 -15.12
N SER A 39 3.07 -15.11 -15.43
CA SER A 39 2.69 -15.59 -16.76
C SER A 39 2.27 -14.45 -17.68
N CYS A 40 2.05 -13.25 -17.12
CA CYS A 40 1.61 -12.09 -17.87
C CYS A 40 2.78 -11.32 -18.49
N PRO A 41 2.70 -10.98 -19.80
CA PRO A 41 3.72 -10.18 -20.45
C PRO A 41 3.63 -8.68 -20.12
N GLY A 42 2.62 -8.23 -19.37
CA GLY A 42 2.35 -6.82 -19.09
C GLY A 42 3.56 -6.07 -18.55
N ARG A 43 3.88 -4.90 -19.14
CA ARG A 43 4.99 -4.02 -18.74
C ARG A 43 4.56 -2.57 -18.78
N ALA A 44 5.00 -1.80 -17.79
CA ALA A 44 4.85 -0.35 -17.78
C ALA A 44 6.20 0.31 -17.49
N VAL A 45 6.34 1.57 -17.88
CA VAL A 45 7.53 2.39 -17.58
C VAL A 45 7.10 3.70 -16.96
N GLN A 46 7.82 4.17 -15.96
CA GLN A 46 7.62 5.45 -15.33
C GLN A 46 8.89 6.29 -15.42
N TYR A 47 8.78 7.53 -15.87
CA TYR A 47 9.91 8.46 -15.98
C TYR A 47 9.82 9.50 -14.86
N GLY A 48 10.73 9.45 -13.89
CA GLY A 48 10.67 10.31 -12.71
C GLY A 48 9.32 10.21 -11.99
N SER A 49 8.70 11.36 -11.73
CA SER A 49 7.37 11.47 -11.09
C SER A 49 6.21 11.45 -12.09
N ALA A 50 6.46 11.28 -13.39
CA ALA A 50 5.43 11.29 -14.41
C ALA A 50 4.47 10.08 -14.28
N ALA A 51 3.34 10.17 -14.97
CA ALA A 51 2.44 9.05 -15.11
C ALA A 51 3.13 7.85 -15.80
N PRO A 52 2.90 6.61 -15.33
CA PRO A 52 3.37 5.43 -16.01
C PRO A 52 2.76 5.31 -17.42
N ASN A 53 3.54 4.77 -18.35
CA ASN A 53 3.12 4.44 -19.70
C ASN A 53 3.14 2.92 -19.89
N LEU A 54 2.07 2.37 -20.46
CA LEU A 54 2.03 0.95 -20.83
C LEU A 54 3.02 0.69 -21.98
N LYS A 55 3.87 -0.32 -21.80
CA LYS A 55 4.85 -0.76 -22.82
C LYS A 55 4.50 -2.09 -23.45
N LYS A 56 3.82 -2.96 -22.71
CA LYS A 56 3.33 -4.24 -23.22
C LYS A 56 1.99 -4.55 -22.58
N SER A 57 1.02 -4.94 -23.40
CA SER A 57 -0.34 -5.26 -22.96
C SER A 57 -0.39 -6.52 -22.10
N HIS A 58 -1.43 -6.60 -21.27
CA HIS A 58 -1.74 -7.77 -20.45
C HIS A 58 -2.45 -8.85 -21.27
N ASN A 59 -2.35 -10.09 -20.83
CA ASN A 59 -3.08 -11.25 -21.35
C ASN A 59 -4.17 -11.74 -20.38
N HIS A 60 -4.55 -10.90 -19.41
CA HIS A 60 -5.60 -11.17 -18.44
C HIS A 60 -6.35 -9.87 -18.16
N ASN A 61 -7.55 -9.99 -17.59
CA ASN A 61 -8.33 -8.84 -17.18
C ASN A 61 -7.72 -8.19 -15.93
N GLY A 62 -7.87 -6.87 -15.84
CA GLY A 62 -7.53 -6.14 -14.64
C GLY A 62 -8.48 -6.43 -13.48
N ASP A 63 -8.05 -6.07 -12.28
CA ASP A 63 -8.81 -6.24 -11.05
C ASP A 63 -8.83 -4.90 -10.30
N GLU A 64 -9.80 -4.06 -10.70
CA GLU A 64 -9.99 -2.74 -10.11
C GLU A 64 -10.27 -2.83 -8.61
N ASN A 65 -11.13 -3.76 -8.22
CA ASN A 65 -11.51 -4.02 -6.84
C ASN A 65 -10.30 -4.30 -5.96
N LYS A 66 -9.40 -5.18 -6.42
CA LYS A 66 -8.15 -5.49 -5.71
C LYS A 66 -7.21 -4.29 -5.67
N CYS A 67 -7.09 -3.52 -6.75
CA CYS A 67 -6.28 -2.29 -6.74
C CYS A 67 -6.80 -1.30 -5.70
N LYS A 68 -8.12 -1.08 -5.66
CA LYS A 68 -8.77 -0.18 -4.71
C LYS A 68 -8.67 -0.66 -3.27
N ALA A 69 -8.75 -1.96 -3.04
CA ALA A 69 -8.47 -2.54 -1.72
C ALA A 69 -7.02 -2.29 -1.26
N GLU A 70 -6.03 -2.34 -2.17
CA GLU A 70 -4.65 -1.98 -1.84
C GLU A 70 -4.48 -0.48 -1.55
N GLU A 71 -5.11 0.40 -2.35
CA GLU A 71 -5.13 1.85 -2.10
C GLU A 71 -5.70 2.16 -0.72
N PHE A 72 -6.86 1.57 -0.39
CA PHE A 72 -7.51 1.72 0.91
C PHE A 72 -6.60 1.26 2.06
N LYS A 73 -6.02 0.05 1.95
CA LYS A 73 -5.09 -0.46 2.98
C LYS A 73 -3.91 0.47 3.19
N MET A 74 -3.36 1.03 2.11
CA MET A 74 -2.27 1.99 2.18
C MET A 74 -2.70 3.30 2.86
N ALA A 75 -3.87 3.83 2.54
CA ALA A 75 -4.40 5.04 3.18
C ALA A 75 -4.56 4.85 4.69
N VAL A 76 -5.15 3.72 5.11
CA VAL A 76 -5.31 3.38 6.53
C VAL A 76 -3.94 3.29 7.23
N LYS A 77 -2.96 2.59 6.63
CA LYS A 77 -1.61 2.45 7.19
C LYS A 77 -0.90 3.79 7.33
N ARG A 78 -0.92 4.61 6.27
CA ARG A 78 -0.34 5.96 6.29
C ARG A 78 -0.95 6.78 7.42
N ARG A 79 -2.26 6.70 7.64
CA ARG A 79 -2.91 7.43 8.73
C ARG A 79 -2.55 6.89 10.11
N ILE A 80 -2.34 5.58 10.25
CA ILE A 80 -1.87 4.96 11.50
C ILE A 80 -0.49 5.48 11.90
N GLU A 81 0.42 5.64 10.93
CA GLU A 81 1.77 6.19 11.14
C GLU A 81 1.72 7.64 11.66
N HIS A 82 0.80 8.44 11.11
CA HIS A 82 0.72 9.89 11.38
C HIS A 82 -0.36 10.28 12.41
N SER A 83 -0.99 9.32 13.10
CA SER A 83 -2.07 9.60 14.04
C SER A 83 -2.02 8.70 15.26
N PRO A 84 -2.14 9.24 16.49
CA PRO A 84 -2.20 8.43 17.71
C PRO A 84 -3.55 7.75 17.94
N GLN A 85 -4.59 8.06 17.15
CA GLN A 85 -5.95 7.53 17.34
C GLN A 85 -5.98 5.99 17.32
N PRO A 86 -6.94 5.34 17.99
CA PRO A 86 -7.07 3.89 17.95
C PRO A 86 -7.18 3.35 16.52
N VAL A 87 -6.41 2.30 16.20
CA VAL A 87 -6.34 1.69 14.85
C VAL A 87 -7.72 1.36 14.29
N LYS A 88 -8.63 0.84 15.12
CA LYS A 88 -10.01 0.52 14.73
C LYS A 88 -10.83 1.76 14.37
N ARG A 89 -10.58 2.90 15.03
CA ARG A 89 -11.24 4.18 14.73
C ARG A 89 -10.76 4.72 13.38
N ILE A 90 -9.44 4.68 13.13
CA ILE A 90 -8.85 5.08 11.84
C ILE A 90 -9.49 4.28 10.71
N TYR A 91 -9.51 2.94 10.81
CA TYR A 91 -10.14 2.08 9.81
C TYR A 91 -11.59 2.47 9.53
N LYS A 92 -12.41 2.67 10.57
CA LYS A 92 -13.82 3.04 10.40
C LYS A 92 -13.98 4.38 9.68
N GLN A 93 -13.16 5.38 10.02
CA GLN A 93 -13.22 6.69 9.39
C GLN A 93 -12.82 6.66 7.92
N GLU A 94 -11.75 5.92 7.57
CA GLU A 94 -11.38 5.71 6.17
C GLU A 94 -12.49 4.97 5.41
N LEU A 95 -13.12 3.97 6.03
CA LEU A 95 -14.22 3.24 5.42
C LEU A 95 -15.44 4.13 5.19
N THR A 96 -15.81 4.97 6.17
CA THR A 96 -16.88 5.97 6.01
C THR A 96 -16.57 6.94 4.88
N SER A 97 -15.34 7.45 4.80
CA SER A 97 -14.91 8.32 3.69
C SER A 97 -15.05 7.63 2.34
N LEU A 98 -14.69 6.35 2.25
CA LEU A 98 -14.82 5.56 1.02
C LEU A 98 -16.29 5.37 0.62
N TYR A 99 -17.18 5.08 1.57
CA TYR A 99 -18.62 4.98 1.29
C TYR A 99 -19.19 6.29 0.74
N THR A 100 -18.71 7.45 1.19
CA THR A 100 -19.17 8.75 0.67
C THR A 100 -18.63 9.02 -0.74
N THR A 101 -17.38 8.66 -1.03
CA THR A 101 -16.74 9.00 -2.31
C THR A 101 -16.96 7.95 -3.41
N SER A 102 -17.03 6.66 -3.07
CA SER A 102 -17.13 5.58 -4.05
C SER A 102 -17.82 4.32 -3.46
N PRO A 103 -19.15 4.35 -3.28
CA PRO A 103 -19.91 3.26 -2.67
C PRO A 103 -19.74 1.88 -3.34
N GLN A 104 -19.56 1.87 -4.66
CA GLN A 104 -19.47 0.65 -5.49
C GLN A 104 -18.24 -0.21 -5.19
N ILE A 105 -17.19 0.39 -4.61
CA ILE A 105 -15.94 -0.30 -4.28
C ILE A 105 -16.00 -0.92 -2.89
N ALA A 106 -16.89 -0.43 -2.01
CA ALA A 106 -16.93 -0.82 -0.62
C ALA A 106 -17.07 -2.33 -0.37
N PRO A 107 -17.84 -3.11 -1.17
CA PRO A 107 -17.90 -4.57 -1.00
C PRO A 107 -16.55 -5.28 -1.18
N SER A 108 -15.63 -4.67 -1.92
CA SER A 108 -14.30 -5.20 -2.23
C SER A 108 -13.25 -4.85 -1.18
N ILE A 109 -13.60 -4.03 -0.20
CA ILE A 109 -12.69 -3.58 0.86
C ILE A 109 -12.60 -4.67 1.93
N PRO A 110 -11.39 -5.07 2.34
CA PRO A 110 -11.22 -6.12 3.33
C PRO A 110 -11.77 -5.68 4.69
N MET A 111 -12.46 -6.59 5.36
CA MET A 111 -12.98 -6.40 6.71
C MET A 111 -11.83 -6.19 7.70
N PHE A 112 -12.12 -5.44 8.77
CA PHE A 112 -11.11 -5.08 9.78
C PHE A 112 -10.33 -6.30 10.31
N HIS A 113 -11.00 -7.42 10.58
CA HIS A 113 -10.36 -8.60 11.14
C HIS A 113 -9.35 -9.27 10.18
N GLU A 114 -9.52 -9.09 8.87
CA GLU A 114 -8.63 -9.66 7.83
C GLU A 114 -7.30 -8.92 7.78
N ILE A 115 -7.30 -7.63 8.10
CA ILE A 115 -6.12 -6.77 8.03
C ILE A 115 -5.58 -6.32 9.40
N LYS A 116 -6.29 -6.62 10.51
CA LYS A 116 -5.98 -6.13 11.87
C LYS A 116 -4.50 -6.29 12.23
N ASN A 117 -3.92 -7.47 11.97
CA ASN A 117 -2.55 -7.77 12.35
C ASN A 117 -1.55 -6.88 11.59
N SER A 118 -1.81 -6.64 10.31
CA SER A 118 -0.97 -5.73 9.51
C SER A 118 -1.08 -4.29 9.97
N LEU A 119 -2.28 -3.85 10.39
CA LEU A 119 -2.49 -2.49 10.86
C LEU A 119 -1.83 -2.24 12.22
N TYR A 120 -1.99 -3.16 13.18
CA TYR A 120 -1.32 -3.06 14.48
C TYR A 120 0.19 -3.22 14.38
N LYS A 121 0.70 -4.05 13.46
CA LYS A 121 2.14 -4.08 13.17
C LYS A 121 2.65 -2.71 12.71
N THR A 122 1.91 -2.05 11.80
CA THR A 122 2.26 -0.69 11.34
C THR A 122 2.28 0.30 12.51
N ARG A 123 1.30 0.22 13.42
CA ARG A 123 1.28 1.03 14.66
C ARG A 123 2.51 0.78 15.53
N ASN A 124 2.84 -0.48 15.79
CA ASN A 124 3.98 -0.83 16.64
C ASN A 124 5.32 -0.46 16.00
N ASP A 125 5.45 -0.56 14.68
CA ASP A 125 6.65 -0.10 13.96
C ASP A 125 6.82 1.43 14.06
N SER A 126 5.71 2.18 14.08
CA SER A 126 5.71 3.66 14.13
C SER A 126 5.83 4.22 15.56
N TYR A 127 5.20 3.55 16.51
CA TYR A 127 5.17 3.90 17.93
C TYR A 127 5.46 2.63 18.74
N PRO A 128 6.73 2.18 18.78
CA PRO A 128 7.08 0.99 19.53
C PRO A 128 6.76 1.19 21.02
N PRO A 129 6.21 0.17 21.70
CA PRO A 129 5.99 0.27 23.13
C PRO A 129 7.33 0.54 23.83
N ALA A 130 7.30 1.36 24.89
CA ALA A 130 8.48 1.63 25.67
C ALA A 130 9.12 0.30 26.13
N PRO A 131 10.45 0.15 26.02
CA PRO A 131 11.11 -1.07 26.41
C PRO A 131 10.82 -1.34 27.90
N TYR A 132 10.37 -2.54 28.21
CA TYR A 132 9.89 -2.91 29.55
C TYR A 132 11.02 -3.03 30.59
N THR A 133 12.30 -2.97 30.18
CA THR A 133 13.46 -3.11 31.08
C THR A 133 14.40 -1.91 31.07
N THR A 134 14.75 -1.46 32.27
CA THR A 134 15.57 -0.28 32.59
C THR A 134 17.01 -0.35 32.04
N LYS A 135 17.49 -1.52 31.60
CA LYS A 135 18.88 -1.73 31.17
C LYS A 135 19.25 -1.02 29.85
N ILE A 136 18.28 -0.54 29.06
CA ILE A 136 18.53 0.10 27.75
C ILE A 136 18.52 1.65 27.83
N ILE A 137 18.06 2.24 28.93
CA ILE A 137 17.96 3.71 29.07
C ILE A 137 19.34 4.39 29.00
N HIS A 138 20.42 3.69 29.32
CA HIS A 138 21.79 4.23 29.26
C HIS A 138 22.41 4.33 27.86
N ILE A 139 21.71 3.96 26.78
CA ILE A 139 22.28 3.98 25.42
C ILE A 139 21.92 5.26 24.63
N ILE A 140 20.95 6.07 25.09
CA ILE A 140 20.46 7.25 24.34
C ILE A 140 21.05 8.59 24.86
N THR A 141 21.89 8.56 25.90
CA THR A 141 22.57 9.75 26.42
C THR A 141 24.09 9.57 26.41
N ARG A 142 24.71 9.73 25.24
CA ARG A 142 26.10 10.16 25.09
C ARG A 142 26.33 10.83 23.76
#